data_AF-C5T4Z7-F1
#
_entry.id   AF-C5T4Z7-F1
#
_cell.length_a   1.000
_cell.length_b   1.000
_cell.length_c   1.000
_cell.angle_alpha   90.00
_cell.angle_beta   90.00
_cell.angle_gamma   90.00
#
_symmetry.space_group_name_H-M   'P 1'
#
loop_
_entity.id
_entity.type
_entity.pdbx_description
1 polymer ?
#
loop_
_entity_poly.entity_id
_entity_poly.type
_entity_poly.pdbx_seq_one_letter_code
_entity_poly.pdbx_strand_id
1 'polypeptide(L)'
;MNIYRYTFAAACPGNGEQIIYSLELRHPDMVRVEHIKTACALHREGFQEAIAVDLHQRFGGVLTLRAIHHGVEIETVLGMDPS
;
A
#
# COMPACT_ATOMS: atom_id res chain seq x y z
N MET A 1 11.54 12.31 -9.57
CA MET A 1 11.04 11.19 -8.75
C MET A 1 10.51 11.76 -7.44
N ASN A 2 9.19 11.70 -7.25
CA ASN A 2 8.50 12.11 -6.03
C ASN A 2 8.30 10.89 -5.14
N ILE A 3 8.34 11.09 -3.82
CA ILE A 3 8.11 10.00 -2.85
C ILE A 3 7.01 10.42 -1.89
N TYR A 4 5.93 9.63 -1.88
CA TYR A 4 4.79 9.82 -1.00
C TYR A 4 4.79 8.72 0.06
N ARG A 5 4.54 9.09 1.31
CA ARG A 5 4.39 8.14 2.41
C ARG A 5 3.09 8.38 3.14
N TYR A 6 2.35 7.32 3.38
CA TYR A 6 1.08 7.39 4.09
C TYR A 6 0.82 6.11 4.87
N THR A 7 0.24 6.27 6.05
CA THR A 7 -0.15 5.15 6.91
C THR A 7 -1.66 5.05 6.96
N PHE A 8 -2.19 3.84 6.79
CA PHE A 8 -3.63 3.57 6.89
C PHE A 8 -3.87 2.22 7.55
N ALA A 9 -5.11 2.00 7.99
CA ALA A 9 -5.54 0.75 8.60
C ALA A 9 -6.47 0.00 7.64
N ALA A 10 -6.35 -1.32 7.59
CA ALA A 10 -7.34 -2.20 7.00
C ALA A 10 -7.44 -3.48 7.85
N ALA A 11 -8.63 -4.09 7.86
CA ALA A 11 -8.84 -5.34 8.58
C ALA A 11 -8.25 -6.53 7.80
N CYS A 12 -7.70 -7.50 8.54
CA CYS A 12 -7.33 -8.79 7.99
C CYS A 12 -8.60 -9.63 7.71
N PRO A 13 -8.81 -10.14 6.49
CA PRO A 13 -9.96 -11.00 6.18
C PRO A 13 -10.01 -12.28 7.02
N GLY A 14 -8.85 -12.78 7.49
CA GLY A 14 -8.76 -14.05 8.20
C GLY A 14 -9.19 -14.01 9.67
N ASN A 15 -9.09 -12.85 10.33
CA ASN A 15 -9.37 -12.74 11.76
C ASN A 15 -9.99 -11.40 12.21
N GLY A 16 -10.20 -10.45 11.29
CA GLY A 16 -10.79 -9.15 11.56
C GLY A 16 -9.89 -8.16 12.31
N GLU A 17 -8.64 -8.52 12.62
CA GLU A 17 -7.70 -7.61 13.29
C GLU A 17 -7.33 -6.44 12.38
N GLN A 18 -7.19 -5.26 12.97
CA GLN A 18 -6.73 -4.08 12.27
C GLN A 18 -5.22 -4.15 12.05
N ILE A 19 -4.80 -4.11 10.79
CA ILE A 19 -3.40 -4.04 10.38
C ILE A 19 -3.08 -2.60 9.99
N ILE A 20 -1.96 -2.09 10.48
CA ILE A 20 -1.44 -0.77 10.13
C ILE A 20 -0.43 -0.94 8.98
N TYR A 21 -0.78 -0.40 7.82
CA TYR A 21 0.04 -0.43 6.62
C TYR A 21 0.81 0.89 6.43
N SER A 22 2.10 0.79 6.12
CA SER A 22 2.91 1.90 5.61
C SER A 22 3.07 1.77 4.11
N LEU A 23 2.45 2.68 3.37
CA LEU A 23 2.63 2.85 1.93
C LEU A 23 3.82 3.78 1.66
N GLU A 24 4.71 3.36 0.77
CA GLU A 24 5.63 4.23 0.04
C GLU A 24 5.31 4.14 -1.46
N LEU A 25 5.06 5.27 -2.10
CA LEU A 25 4.85 5.37 -3.55
C LEU A 25 5.91 6.29 -4.14
N ARG A 26 6.69 5.76 -5.09
CA ARG A 26 7.66 6.52 -5.87
C ARG A 26 7.13 6.71 -7.29
N HIS A 27 6.98 7.96 -7.72
CA HIS A 27 6.36 8.28 -9.00
C HIS A 27 7.12 9.41 -9.74
N PRO A 28 7.31 9.34 -11.08
CA PRO A 28 7.98 10.41 -11.83
C PRO A 28 7.14 11.70 -11.84
N ASP A 29 5.82 11.57 -12.00
CA ASP A 29 4.88 12.69 -12.00
C ASP A 29 4.28 12.98 -10.62
N MET A 30 3.59 14.12 -10.51
CA MET A 30 2.86 14.48 -9.30
C MET A 30 1.59 13.62 -9.12
N VAL A 31 1.47 12.95 -7.98
CA VAL A 31 0.24 12.28 -7.54
C VAL A 31 -0.46 13.15 -6.48
N ARG A 32 -1.77 13.37 -6.62
CA ARG A 32 -2.55 14.13 -5.63
C ARG A 32 -2.64 13.36 -4.32
N VAL A 33 -2.27 13.99 -3.21
CA VAL A 33 -2.26 13.35 -1.89
C VAL A 33 -3.66 12.97 -1.42
N GLU A 34 -4.68 13.71 -1.84
CA GLU A 34 -6.08 13.41 -1.58
C GLU A 34 -6.48 12.08 -2.24
N HIS A 35 -6.00 11.80 -3.45
CA HIS A 35 -6.29 10.55 -4.14
C HIS A 35 -5.62 9.37 -3.44
N ILE A 36 -4.38 9.53 -2.95
CA ILE A 36 -3.69 8.50 -2.15
C ILE A 36 -4.51 8.19 -0.89
N LYS A 37 -4.89 9.21 -0.13
CA LYS A 37 -5.72 9.05 1.08
C LYS A 37 -7.04 8.37 0.78
N THR A 38 -7.76 8.81 -0.26
CA THR A 38 -9.04 8.23 -0.65
C THR A 38 -8.88 6.77 -1.07
N ALA A 39 -7.89 6.44 -1.90
CA ALA A 39 -7.66 5.05 -2.33
C ALA A 39 -7.34 4.13 -1.15
N CYS A 40 -6.42 4.53 -0.26
CA CYS A 40 -6.12 3.78 0.95
C CYS A 40 -7.37 3.57 1.84
N ALA A 41 -8.22 4.61 2.00
CA ALA A 41 -9.43 4.52 2.81
C ALA A 41 -10.55 3.62 2.23
N LEU A 42 -10.48 3.28 0.93
CA LEU A 42 -11.41 2.33 0.32
C LEU A 42 -11.10 0.88 0.75
N HIS A 43 -9.87 0.59 1.15
CA HIS A 43 -9.49 -0.71 1.69
C HIS A 43 -9.86 -0.82 3.16
N ARG A 44 -11.11 -1.18 3.44
CA ARG A 44 -11.55 -1.47 4.81
C ARG A 44 -11.08 -2.84 5.30
N GLU A 45 -10.85 -3.76 4.37
CA GLU A 45 -10.42 -5.13 4.58
C GLU A 45 -9.65 -5.61 3.34
N GLY A 46 -8.65 -6.48 3.52
CA GLY A 46 -7.95 -7.14 2.41
C GLY A 46 -6.60 -7.75 2.79
N PHE A 47 -6.10 -8.67 1.96
CA PHE A 47 -4.72 -9.15 2.07
C PHE A 47 -3.74 -8.10 1.52
N GLN A 48 -2.54 -8.01 2.11
CA GLN A 48 -1.55 -6.98 1.78
C GLN A 48 -1.23 -6.96 0.28
N GLU A 49 -1.02 -8.14 -0.30
CA GLU A 49 -0.64 -8.32 -1.71
C GLU A 49 -1.75 -7.82 -2.64
N ALA A 50 -3.02 -8.10 -2.31
CA ALA A 50 -4.16 -7.64 -3.08
C ALA A 50 -4.35 -6.12 -2.97
N ILE A 51 -4.18 -5.56 -1.77
CA ILE A 51 -4.21 -4.10 -1.54
C ILE A 51 -3.09 -3.42 -2.33
N ALA A 52 -1.87 -3.96 -2.27
CA ALA A 52 -0.72 -3.42 -3.00
C ALA A 52 -0.95 -3.45 -4.52
N VAL A 53 -1.50 -4.54 -5.06
CA VAL A 53 -1.83 -4.66 -6.49
C VAL A 53 -2.87 -3.63 -6.90
N ASP A 54 -3.96 -3.46 -6.16
CA ASP A 54 -4.98 -2.44 -6.48
C ASP A 54 -4.42 -1.02 -6.42
N LEU A 55 -3.66 -0.67 -5.37
CA LEU A 55 -3.02 0.64 -5.25
C LEU A 55 -2.02 0.88 -6.40
N HIS A 56 -1.24 -0.13 -6.78
CA HIS A 56 -0.30 -0.02 -7.90
C HIS A 56 -1.03 0.09 -9.24
N GLN A 57 -2.14 -0.61 -9.45
CA GLN A 57 -2.96 -0.46 -10.66
C GLN A 57 -3.53 0.96 -10.80
N ARG A 58 -3.85 1.63 -9.67
CA ARG A 58 -4.35 3.00 -9.66
C ARG A 58 -3.28 4.06 -9.91
N PHE A 59 -2.10 3.87 -9.32
CA PHE A 59 -1.08 4.92 -9.26
C PHE A 59 0.16 4.63 -10.12
N GLY A 60 0.39 3.40 -10.55
CA GLY A 60 1.63 2.98 -11.19
C GLY A 60 2.86 3.21 -10.31
N GLY A 61 3.99 3.53 -10.95
CA GLY A 61 5.24 3.82 -10.26
C GLY A 61 5.84 2.63 -9.54
N VAL A 62 6.72 2.88 -8.57
CA VAL A 62 7.23 1.85 -7.65
C VAL A 62 6.46 1.96 -6.35
N LEU A 63 5.76 0.89 -5.99
CA LEU A 63 4.95 0.83 -4.78
C LEU A 63 5.57 -0.15 -3.80
N THR A 64 5.71 0.27 -2.54
CA THR A 64 6.04 -0.62 -1.43
C THR A 64 4.99 -0.49 -0.35
N LEU A 65 4.42 -1.62 0.06
CA LEU A 65 3.50 -1.73 1.17
C LEU A 65 4.13 -2.59 2.26
N ARG A 66 4.16 -2.07 3.49
CA ARG A 66 4.73 -2.75 4.66
C ARG A 66 3.71 -2.84 5.78
N ALA A 67 3.68 -3.96 6.47
CA ALA A 67 2.97 -4.10 7.74
C ALA A 67 3.58 -5.21 8.60
N ILE A 68 3.14 -5.27 9.86
CA ILE A 68 3.37 -6.40 10.75
C ILE A 68 2.02 -7.02 11.08
N HIS A 69 1.89 -8.33 10.87
CA HIS A 69 0.71 -9.10 11.24
C HIS A 69 1.14 -10.39 11.96
N HIS A 70 0.60 -10.66 13.15
CA HIS A 70 1.03 -11.78 14.02
C HIS A 70 2.54 -11.85 14.29
N GLY A 71 3.20 -10.70 14.40
CA GLY A 71 4.65 -10.62 14.60
C GLY A 71 5.48 -10.92 13.35
N VAL A 72 4.84 -11.17 12.19
CA VAL A 72 5.52 -11.32 10.90
C VAL A 72 5.53 -9.99 10.18
N GLU A 73 6.71 -9.52 9.78
CA GLU A 73 6.85 -8.39 8.88
C GLU A 73 6.61 -8.84 7.43
N ILE A 74 5.76 -8.11 6.72
CA ILE A 74 5.41 -8.39 5.34
C ILE A 74 5.74 -7.16 4.52
N GLU A 75 6.55 -7.33 3.48
CA GLU A 75 6.85 -6.29 2.50
C GLU A 75 6.42 -6.76 1.11
N THR A 76 5.56 -5.97 0.46
CA THR A 76 5.16 -6.19 -0.94
C THR A 76 5.70 -5.04 -1.78
N VAL A 77 6.51 -5.37 -2.79
CA VAL A 77 7.12 -4.40 -3.71
C VAL A 77 6.62 -4.67 -5.13
N LEU A 78 6.14 -3.63 -5.81
CA LEU A 78 5.66 -3.66 -7.19
C LEU A 78 6.31 -2.56 -8.02
N GLY A 79 6.45 -2.79 -9.33
CA GLY A 79 7.00 -1.82 -10.28
C GLY A 79 8.51 -1.63 -10.21
N MET A 80 9.23 -2.44 -9.42
CA MET A 80 10.68 -2.50 -9.45
C MET A 80 11.12 -3.33 -10.66
N ASP A 81 11.92 -2.74 -11.56
CA ASP A 81 12.57 -3.51 -12.62
C ASP A 81 13.48 -4.56 -11.97
N PRO A 82 13.36 -5.85 -12.34
CA PRO A 82 14.33 -6.85 -11.92
C PRO A 82 15.66 -6.51 -12.62
N SER A 83 16.62 -6.03 -11.84
CA SER A 83 18.02 -5.84 -12.25
C SER A 83 18.63 -7.11 -12.84
#